data_AF-A0AAV9E0M3-F1
#
_entry.id   AF-A0AAV9E0M3-F1
#
_cell.length_a   1.000
_cell.length_b   1.000
_cell.length_c   1.000
_cell.angle_alpha   90.00
_cell.angle_beta   90.00
_cell.angle_gamma   90.00
#
_symmetry.space_group_name_H-M   'P 1'
#
loop_
_entity.id
_entity.type
_entity.pdbx_description
1 polymer ?
#
loop_
_entity_poly.entity_id
_entity_poly.type
_entity_poly.pdbx_seq_one_letter_code
_entity_poly.pdbx_strand_id
1 'polypeptide(L)'
;MERLSELASMYPNVKILHFHVEVKNNRLDFKFQLKDGHQHVPHYGLLLAGVAGLPNEVIDSARNITGKITQKEIKRVETNWGQYQSLQMTYRVAQRLICLRFSNQDEDDI
;
A
#
# COMPACT_ATOMS: atom_id res chain seq x y z
N MET A 1 3.34 3.82 8.74
CA MET A 1 2.67 4.28 7.50
C MET A 1 1.51 3.37 7.11
N GLU A 2 1.49 2.10 7.53
CA GLU A 2 0.46 1.13 7.15
C GLU A 2 -0.97 1.49 7.61
N ARG A 3 -1.13 2.19 8.75
CA ARG A 3 -2.45 2.68 9.20
C ARG A 3 -3.14 3.65 8.24
N LEU A 4 -2.38 4.48 7.53
CA LEU A 4 -2.96 5.35 6.50
C LEU A 4 -3.27 4.55 5.25
N SER A 5 -2.47 3.53 4.95
CA SER A 5 -2.76 2.57 3.88
C SER A 5 -4.05 1.78 4.14
N GLU A 6 -4.42 1.51 5.40
CA GLU A 6 -5.71 0.91 5.76
C GLU A 6 -6.92 1.79 5.36
N LEU A 7 -6.77 3.11 5.22
CA LEU A 7 -7.87 3.94 4.72
C LEU A 7 -8.27 3.56 3.31
N ALA A 8 -7.34 3.06 2.49
CA ALA A 8 -7.64 2.58 1.15
C ALA A 8 -8.43 1.27 1.15
N SER A 9 -8.49 0.53 2.27
CA SER A 9 -9.39 -0.64 2.39
C SER A 9 -10.81 -0.23 2.84
N MET A 10 -10.95 0.85 3.61
CA MET A 10 -12.24 1.34 4.11
C MET A 10 -12.93 2.31 3.13
N TYR A 11 -12.17 3.18 2.48
CA TYR A 11 -12.68 4.25 1.63
C TYR A 11 -12.34 3.99 0.16
N PRO A 12 -13.34 3.83 -0.70
CA PRO A 12 -13.13 3.38 -2.08
C PRO A 12 -12.54 4.45 -3.02
N ASN A 13 -12.60 5.74 -2.64
CA ASN A 13 -11.96 6.84 -3.37
C ASN A 13 -10.51 7.09 -2.97
N VAL A 14 -10.00 6.37 -1.97
CA VAL A 14 -8.63 6.55 -1.49
C VAL A 14 -7.71 5.63 -2.28
N LYS A 15 -6.68 6.21 -2.88
CA LYS A 15 -5.62 5.49 -3.58
C LYS A 15 -4.29 5.64 -2.86
N ILE A 16 -3.50 4.57 -2.85
CA ILE A 16 -2.14 4.57 -2.31
C ILE A 16 -1.17 4.72 -3.46
N LEU A 17 -0.38 5.78 -3.40
CA LEU A 17 0.73 6.03 -4.32
C LEU A 17 2.04 5.99 -3.53
N HIS A 18 3.10 5.51 -4.16
CA HIS A 18 4.43 5.47 -3.57
C HIS A 18 5.50 5.79 -4.60
N PHE A 19 6.65 6.28 -4.12
CA PHE A 19 7.83 6.41 -4.96
C PHE A 19 8.53 5.07 -5.10
N HIS A 20 8.82 4.70 -6.33
CA HIS A 20 9.50 3.45 -6.65
C HIS A 20 10.95 3.48 -6.19
N VAL A 21 11.31 2.46 -5.41
CA VAL A 21 12.67 2.21 -4.93
C VAL A 21 13.06 0.80 -5.35
N GLU A 22 14.22 0.68 -5.98
CA GLU A 22 14.81 -0.60 -6.36
C GLU A 22 15.89 -0.97 -5.33
N VAL A 23 15.79 -2.16 -4.72
CA VAL A 23 16.77 -2.63 -3.74
C VAL A 23 17.75 -3.56 -4.44
N LYS A 24 19.02 -3.15 -4.55
CA LYS A 24 20.11 -3.95 -5.13
C LYS A 24 21.25 -4.05 -4.12
N ASN A 25 21.63 -5.26 -3.73
CA ASN A 25 22.77 -5.52 -2.82
C ASN A 25 22.74 -4.67 -1.53
N ASN A 26 21.60 -4.60 -0.84
CA ASN A 26 21.38 -3.75 0.34
C ASN A 26 21.57 -2.23 0.09
N ARG A 27 21.58 -1.79 -1.16
CA ARG A 27 21.54 -0.37 -1.53
C ARG A 27 20.17 -0.02 -2.08
N LEU A 28 19.72 1.19 -1.76
CA LEU A 28 18.46 1.74 -2.23
C LEU A 28 18.74 2.64 -3.45
N ASP A 29 18.14 2.29 -4.57
CA ASP A 29 18.15 3.11 -5.79
C ASP A 29 16.77 3.78 -5.95
N PHE A 30 16.73 5.08 -5.68
CA PHE A 30 15.52 5.88 -5.75
C PHE A 30 15.26 6.29 -7.19
N LYS A 31 14.20 5.75 -7.80
CA LYS A 31 13.87 6.05 -9.20
C LYS A 31 13.04 7.33 -9.36
N PHE A 32 12.52 7.88 -8.25
CA PHE A 32 11.67 9.07 -8.22
C PHE A 32 10.41 8.97 -9.10
N GLN A 33 9.98 7.74 -9.41
CA GLN A 33 8.77 7.46 -10.18
C GLN A 33 7.61 7.19 -9.24
N LEU A 34 6.50 7.90 -9.42
CA LEU A 34 5.27 7.65 -8.68
C LEU A 34 4.56 6.43 -9.28
N LYS A 35 4.26 5.43 -8.47
CA LYS A 35 3.55 4.21 -8.86
C LYS A 35 2.37 3.94 -7.94
N ASP A 36 1.32 3.34 -8.50
CA ASP A 36 0.27 2.70 -7.69
C ASP A 36 0.90 1.63 -6.80
N GLY A 37 0.64 1.71 -5.49
CA GLY A 37 1.29 0.88 -4.48
C GLY A 37 0.38 -0.16 -3.89
N HIS A 38 0.93 -1.35 -3.64
CA HIS A 38 0.34 -2.34 -2.74
C HIS A 38 0.79 -2.06 -1.30
N GLN A 39 0.03 -2.60 -0.33
CA GLN A 39 0.15 -2.30 1.11
C GLN A 39 1.51 -2.68 1.74
N HIS A 40 2.36 -3.44 1.04
CA HIS A 40 3.64 -3.89 1.58
C HIS A 40 4.75 -2.89 1.25
N VAL A 41 5.08 -2.07 2.24
CA VAL A 41 6.22 -1.16 2.18
C VAL A 41 7.43 -1.89 2.78
N PRO A 42 8.49 -2.16 2.00
CA PRO A 42 9.74 -2.66 2.56
C PRO A 42 10.24 -1.71 3.65
N HIS A 43 10.86 -2.24 4.70
CA HIS A 43 11.37 -1.45 5.83
C HIS A 43 12.62 -0.65 5.43
N TYR A 44 12.47 0.31 4.51
CA TYR A 44 13.56 1.11 3.94
C TYR A 44 14.32 1.90 5.01
N GLY A 45 13.68 2.29 6.11
CA GLY A 45 14.35 2.92 7.24
C GLY A 45 15.40 2.03 7.90
N LEU A 46 15.13 0.72 8.02
CA LEU A 46 16.07 -0.27 8.53
C LEU A 46 17.22 -0.52 7.55
N LEU A 47 16.94 -0.50 6.25
CA LEU A 47 17.97 -0.62 5.21
C LEU A 47 18.87 0.62 5.17
N LEU A 48 18.30 1.82 5.28
CA LEU A 48 19.04 3.08 5.37
C LEU A 48 19.87 3.16 6.66
N ALA A 49 19.34 2.67 7.78
CA ALA A 49 20.05 2.63 9.05
C ALA A 49 21.39 1.87 8.95
N GLY A 50 21.39 0.74 8.23
CA GLY A 50 22.62 -0.01 7.95
C GLY A 50 23.61 0.77 7.08
N VAL A 51 23.13 1.44 6.04
CA VAL A 51 23.98 2.28 5.18
C VAL A 51 24.51 3.52 5.92
N ALA A 52 23.76 4.04 6.88
CA ALA A 52 24.14 5.19 7.70
C ALA A 52 25.17 4.86 8.79
N GLY A 53 25.59 3.61 8.93
CA GLY A 53 26.64 3.19 9.85
C GLY A 53 26.15 2.92 11.28
N LEU A 54 24.86 2.63 11.48
CA LEU A 54 24.38 2.19 12.79
C LEU A 54 24.97 0.81 13.15
N PRO A 55 25.22 0.52 14.44
CA PRO A 55 25.77 -0.76 14.87
C PRO A 55 24.86 -1.94 14.47
N ASN A 56 25.47 -3.04 14.01
CA ASN A 56 24.75 -4.23 13.55
C ASN A 56 23.86 -4.83 14.66
N GLU A 57 24.31 -4.80 15.91
CA GLU A 57 23.54 -5.29 17.07
C GLU A 57 22.20 -4.55 17.23
N VAL A 58 22.20 -3.23 16.99
CA VAL A 58 21.00 -2.39 17.04
C VAL A 58 20.10 -2.69 15.84
N ILE A 59 20.68 -2.88 14.65
CA ILE A 59 19.95 -3.20 13.43
C ILE A 59 19.26 -4.56 13.55
N ASP A 60 19.94 -5.57 14.09
CA ASP A 60 19.39 -6.91 14.27
C ASP A 60 18.29 -6.93 15.32
N SER A 61 18.47 -6.19 16.42
CA SER A 61 17.43 -5.99 17.44
C SER A 61 16.20 -5.30 16.84
N ALA A 62 16.40 -4.23 16.08
CA ALA A 62 15.34 -3.51 15.39
C ALA A 62 14.62 -4.40 14.37
N ARG A 63 15.35 -5.25 13.62
CA ARG A 63 14.77 -6.21 12.67
C ARG A 63 13.85 -7.21 13.36
N ASN A 64 14.23 -7.71 14.53
CA ASN A 64 13.39 -8.62 15.32
C ASN A 64 12.10 -7.93 15.79
N ILE A 65 12.20 -6.70 16.31
CA ILE A 65 11.04 -5.91 16.74
C ILE A 65 10.11 -5.63 15.56
N THR A 66 10.66 -5.18 14.44
CA THR A 66 9.89 -4.90 13.22
C THR A 66 9.20 -6.14 12.68
N GLY A 67 9.83 -7.32 12.75
CA GLY A 67 9.19 -8.58 12.39
C GLY A 67 7.93 -8.86 13.22
N LYS A 68 7.99 -8.67 14.55
CA LYS A 68 6.83 -8.83 15.45
C LYS A 68 5.72 -7.82 15.15
N ILE A 69 6.07 -6.57 14.86
CA ILE A 69 5.12 -5.53 14.49
C ILE A 69 4.42 -5.88 13.18
N THR A 70 5.20 -6.24 12.14
CA THR A 70 4.68 -6.60 10.81
C THR A 70 3.70 -7.77 10.89
N GLN A 71 4.01 -8.81 11.67
CA GLN A 71 3.09 -9.94 11.89
C GLN A 71 1.76 -9.52 12.53
N LYS A 72 1.80 -8.56 13.47
CA LYS A 72 0.59 -8.03 14.12
C LYS A 72 -0.22 -7.16 13.16
N GLU A 73 0.43 -6.43 12.26
CA GLU A 73 -0.19 -5.60 11.25
C GLU A 73 -0.88 -6.43 10.16
N ILE A 74 -0.22 -7.49 9.64
CA ILE A 74 -0.81 -8.41 8.66
C ILE A 74 -2.14 -8.98 9.15
N LYS A 75 -2.18 -9.51 10.37
CA LYS A 75 -3.41 -10.08 10.97
C LYS A 75 -4.56 -9.06 11.04
N ARG A 76 -4.23 -7.78 11.29
CA ARG A 76 -5.22 -6.70 11.37
C ARG A 76 -5.75 -6.32 9.99
N VAL A 77 -4.86 -6.17 9.02
CA VAL A 77 -5.23 -5.87 7.63
C VAL A 77 -6.13 -6.96 7.06
N GLU A 78 -5.83 -8.23 7.29
CA GLU A 78 -6.66 -9.37 6.87
C GLU A 78 -8.08 -9.29 7.45
N THR A 79 -8.19 -8.96 8.74
CA THR A 79 -9.49 -8.81 9.42
C THR A 79 -10.30 -7.66 8.84
N ASN A 80 -9.66 -6.51 8.61
CA ASN A 80 -10.31 -5.33 8.05
C ASN A 80 -10.71 -5.54 6.58
N TRP A 81 -9.87 -6.18 5.77
CA TRP A 81 -10.16 -6.44 4.36
C TRP A 81 -11.45 -7.24 4.19
N GLY A 82 -11.61 -8.32 4.97
CA GLY A 82 -12.83 -9.12 4.93
C GLY A 82 -14.10 -8.35 5.31
N GLN A 83 -13.98 -7.34 6.18
CA GLN A 83 -15.12 -6.54 6.64
C GLN A 83 -15.58 -5.49 5.61
N TYR A 84 -14.65 -4.86 4.87
CA TYR A 84 -14.95 -3.73 3.98
C TYR A 84 -14.96 -4.09 2.48
N GLN A 85 -14.64 -5.33 2.11
CA GLN A 85 -14.59 -5.77 0.71
C GLN A 85 -15.93 -5.59 -0.03
N SER A 86 -17.06 -5.90 0.61
CA SER A 86 -18.39 -5.74 0.01
C SER A 86 -18.69 -4.28 -0.31
N LEU A 87 -18.41 -3.38 0.63
CA LEU A 87 -18.61 -1.94 0.49
C LEU A 87 -17.78 -1.36 -0.67
N GLN A 88 -16.53 -1.80 -0.81
CA GLN A 88 -15.67 -1.39 -1.92
C GLN A 88 -16.24 -1.82 -3.28
N MET A 89 -16.73 -3.05 -3.37
CA MET A 89 -17.31 -3.57 -4.61
C MET A 89 -18.58 -2.82 -4.98
N THR A 90 -19.48 -2.59 -4.02
CA THR A 90 -20.71 -1.79 -4.21
C THR A 90 -20.37 -0.39 -4.69
N TYR A 91 -19.40 0.27 -4.07
CA TYR A 91 -19.00 1.60 -4.49
C TYR A 91 -18.43 1.64 -5.91
N ARG A 92 -17.56 0.69 -6.28
CA ARG A 92 -17.02 0.60 -7.65
C ARG A 92 -18.11 0.42 -8.69
N VAL A 93 -19.13 -0.41 -8.39
CA VAL A 93 -20.28 -0.60 -9.27
C VAL A 93 -21.09 0.70 -9.37
N ALA A 94 -21.42 1.34 -8.24
CA ALA A 94 -22.15 2.61 -8.23
C ALA A 94 -21.43 3.69 -9.04
N GLN A 95 -20.11 3.83 -8.87
CA GLN A 95 -19.30 4.79 -9.61
C GLN A 95 -19.33 4.51 -11.12
N ARG A 96 -19.21 3.24 -11.54
CA ARG A 96 -19.32 2.87 -12.96
C ARG A 96 -20.70 3.16 -13.54
N LEU A 97 -21.76 2.85 -12.80
CA LEU A 97 -23.15 3.16 -13.22
C LEU A 97 -23.39 4.66 -13.35
N ILE A 98 -22.85 5.46 -12.43
CA ILE A 98 -22.87 6.93 -12.52
C ILE A 98 -22.13 7.38 -13.78
N CYS A 99 -20.91 6.88 -14.02
CA CYS A 99 -20.16 7.20 -15.23
C CYS A 99 -20.89 6.80 -16.52
N LEU A 100 -21.60 5.66 -16.54
CA LEU A 100 -22.43 5.24 -17.67
C LEU A 100 -23.60 6.20 -17.91
N ARG A 101 -24.30 6.61 -16.85
CA ARG A 101 -25.40 7.58 -16.97
C ARG A 101 -24.98 8.90 -17.60
N PHE A 102 -23.75 9.34 -17.32
CA PHE A 102 -23.18 10.58 -17.84
C PHE A 102 -22.26 10.37 -19.05
N SER A 103 -22.21 9.16 -19.59
CA SER A 103 -21.49 8.83 -20.81
C SER A 103 -22.35 9.26 -22.00
N ASN A 104 -21.75 9.93 -22.99
CA ASN A 104 -22.40 10.25 -24.26
C ASN A 104 -22.41 9.03 -25.21
N GLN A 105 -22.63 7.82 -24.68
CA GLN A 105 -22.82 6.64 -25.52
C GLN A 105 -24.26 6.68 -26.03
N ASP A 106 -24.43 7.02 -27.31
CA ASP A 106 -25.71 6.92 -27.99
C ASP A 106 -26.09 5.44 -28.14
N GLU A 107 -27.39 5.13 -28.13
CA GLU A 107 -27.92 3.75 -28.19
C GLU A 107 -27.51 2.98 -29.48
N ASP A 108 -26.92 3.67 -30.46
CA ASP A 108 -26.52 3.13 -31.78
C ASP A 108 -25.07 2.59 -31.85
N ASP A 109 -24.27 2.71 -30.77
CA ASP A 109 -22.86 2.27 -30.74
C ASP A 109 -22.64 0.84 -30.15
N ILE A 110 -23.69 0.00 -30.06
CA ILE A 110 -23.63 -1.38 -29.53
C ILE A 110 -23.76 -2.43 -30.64
#